data_AF-A0A1F0QFN8-F1
#
_entry.id   AF-A0A1F0QFN8-F1
#
_cell.length_a   1.000
_cell.length_b   1.000
_cell.length_c   1.000
_cell.angle_alpha   90.00
_cell.angle_beta   90.00
_cell.angle_gamma   90.00
#
_symmetry.space_group_name_H-M   'P 1'
#
loop_
_entity.id
_entity.type
_entity.pdbx_description
1 polymer ?
#
loop_
_entity_poly.entity_id
_entity_poly.type
_entity_poly.pdbx_seq_one_letter_code
_entity_poly.pdbx_strand_id
1 'polypeptide(L)' 'MTTPQTTTRQTRRATGTPRLRHLIHHIEPHGAIHTLCGQRLYKNKGATTGAHTNKQNCPACDAAAFLYEVTL' A
#
# COMPACT_ATOMS: atom_id res chain seq x y z
N MET A 1 -38.28 19.70 15.50
CA MET A 1 -36.86 19.70 15.11
C MET A 1 -36.45 18.26 14.85
N THR A 2 -36.04 17.91 13.63
CA THR A 2 -35.58 16.57 13.27
C THR A 2 -34.05 16.57 13.15
N THR A 3 -33.38 15.82 14.01
CA THR A 3 -31.92 15.68 14.02
C THR A 3 -31.50 14.80 12.83
N PRO A 4 -30.55 15.23 11.98
CA PRO A 4 -30.07 14.37 10.89
C PRO A 4 -29.24 13.23 11.47
N GLN A 5 -29.64 11.99 11.16
CA GLN A 5 -28.93 10.79 11.57
C GLN A 5 -27.92 10.43 10.47
N THR A 6 -26.63 10.63 10.73
CA THR A 6 -25.56 10.25 9.80
C THR A 6 -25.33 8.74 9.90
N THR A 7 -25.83 7.99 8.92
CA THR A 7 -25.55 6.55 8.81
C THR A 7 -24.15 6.35 8.24
N THR A 8 -23.16 6.03 9.08
CA THR A 8 -21.83 5.61 8.64
C THR A 8 -21.91 4.19 8.08
N ARG A 9 -22.28 4.06 6.80
CA ARG A 9 -22.25 2.77 6.12
C ARG A 9 -20.80 2.31 6.04
N GLN A 10 -20.44 1.25 6.77
CA GLN A 10 -19.09 0.71 6.69
C GLN A 10 -18.78 0.35 5.23
N THR A 11 -17.72 0.93 4.69
CA THR A 11 -17.23 0.63 3.35
C THR A 11 -17.00 -0.88 3.24
N ARG A 12 -17.55 -1.47 2.17
CA ARG A 12 -17.44 -2.90 1.83
C ARG A 12 -16.01 -3.40 2.08
N ARG A 13 -15.82 -4.27 3.08
CA ARG A 13 -14.54 -4.99 3.26
C ARG A 13 -14.43 -6.03 2.15
N ALA A 14 -13.38 -5.93 1.34
CA ALA A 14 -13.09 -6.93 0.32
C ALA A 14 -12.82 -8.29 1.00
N THR A 15 -13.57 -9.32 0.61
CA THR A 15 -13.33 -10.71 1.01
C THR A 15 -12.06 -11.22 0.32
N GLY A 16 -11.01 -11.46 1.11
CA GLY A 16 -9.68 -11.78 0.62
C GLY A 16 -8.90 -10.52 0.29
N THR A 17 -8.04 -10.06 1.20
CA THR A 17 -7.12 -8.97 0.89
C THR A 17 -6.09 -9.49 -0.11
N PRO A 18 -6.08 -9.01 -1.38
CA PRO A 18 -5.04 -9.41 -2.31
C PRO A 18 -3.69 -9.03 -1.70
N ARG A 19 -2.70 -9.93 -1.78
CA ARG A 19 -1.33 -9.61 -1.36
C ARG A 19 -0.78 -8.58 -2.33
N LEU A 20 -0.70 -7.33 -1.88
CA LEU A 20 -0.22 -6.22 -2.70
C LEU A 20 1.31 -6.21 -2.79
N ARG A 21 1.81 -5.80 -3.95
CA ARG A 21 3.20 -5.46 -4.21
C ARG A 21 3.35 -3.95 -4.06
N HIS A 22 4.25 -3.55 -3.17
CA HIS A 22 4.56 -2.14 -2.96
C HIS A 22 5.86 -1.78 -3.66
N LEU A 23 5.92 -0.54 -4.15
CA LEU A 23 7.13 0.03 -4.74
C LEU A 23 7.99 0.62 -3.63
N ILE A 24 9.27 0.27 -3.65
CA ILE A 24 10.23 0.74 -2.65
C ILE A 24 10.66 2.14 -3.06
N HIS A 25 10.50 3.10 -2.15
CA HIS A 25 11.05 4.44 -2.29
C HIS A 25 12.51 4.46 -1.83
N HIS A 26 12.79 3.97 -0.62
CA HIS A 26 14.14 3.75 -0.13
C HIS A 26 14.15 2.73 1.02
N ILE A 27 15.34 2.24 1.35
CA ILE A 27 15.56 1.33 2.48
C ILE A 27 16.57 1.99 3.42
N GLU A 28 16.18 2.18 4.67
CA GLU A 28 17.08 2.71 5.70
C GLU A 28 18.18 1.69 6.06
N PRO A 29 19.36 2.12 6.55
CA PRO A 29 20.46 1.22 6.91
C PRO A 29 20.06 0.14 7.94
N HIS A 30 19.15 0.46 8.85
CA HIS A 30 18.62 -0.50 9.84
C HIS A 30 17.54 -1.45 9.26
N GLY A 31 17.28 -1.40 7.94
CA GLY A 31 16.44 -2.34 7.22
C GLY A 31 14.93 -2.04 7.22
N ALA A 32 14.50 -0.82 7.58
CA ALA A 32 13.11 -0.44 7.30
C ALA A 32 12.96 -0.02 5.84
N ILE A 33 11.88 -0.49 5.24
CA ILE A 33 11.56 -0.28 3.84
C ILE A 33 10.45 0.76 3.80
N HIS A 34 10.75 1.91 3.23
CA HIS A 34 9.77 2.96 2.98
C HIS A 34 9.25 2.79 1.55
N THR A 35 7.93 2.69 1.41
CA THR A 35 7.28 2.48 0.12
C THR A 35 6.74 3.79 -0.44
N LEU A 36 6.52 3.86 -1.76
CA LEU A 36 5.99 5.06 -2.43
C LEU A 36 4.60 5.48 -1.92
N CYS A 37 3.79 4.55 -1.41
CA CYS A 37 2.49 4.88 -0.82
C CYS A 37 2.57 5.33 0.65
N GLY A 38 3.77 5.54 1.19
CA GLY A 38 3.99 5.97 2.57
C GLY A 38 3.90 4.85 3.61
N GLN A 39 3.72 3.59 3.21
CA GLN A 39 3.78 2.47 4.16
C GLN A 39 5.23 2.15 4.53
N ARG A 40 5.46 1.91 5.83
CA ARG A 40 6.72 1.41 6.37
C ARG A 40 6.63 -0.09 6.60
N LEU A 41 7.48 -0.83 5.90
CA LEU A 41 7.57 -2.28 5.99
C LEU A 41 8.88 -2.68 6.67
N TYR A 42 8.90 -3.83 7.34
CA TYR A 42 10.07 -4.33 8.02
C TYR A 42 10.32 -5.79 7.64
N LYS A 43 11.57 -6.14 7.35
CA LYS A 43 11.95 -7.52 6.97
C LYS A 43 11.58 -8.54 8.05
N ASN A 44 11.75 -8.18 9.32
CA ASN A 44 11.37 -9.02 10.47
C ASN A 44 9.85 -9.26 10.60
N LYS A 45 9.01 -8.51 9.89
CA LYS A 45 7.54 -8.71 9.82
C LYS A 45 7.10 -9.40 8.52
N GLY A 46 8.01 -10.08 7.83
CA GLY A 46 7.72 -10.85 6.62
C GLY A 46 7.72 -10.04 5.32
N ALA A 47 8.22 -8.80 5.35
CA ALA A 47 8.43 -8.04 4.12
C ALA A 47 9.58 -8.67 3.32
N THR A 48 9.28 -9.01 2.06
CA THR A 48 10.24 -9.58 1.11
C THR A 48 10.46 -8.58 -0.02
N THR A 49 11.70 -8.45 -0.48
CA THR A 49 12.09 -7.62 -1.62
C THR A 49 12.41 -8.53 -2.81
N GLY A 50 11.87 -8.23 -3.99
CA GLY A 50 12.14 -8.99 -5.21
C GLY A 50 11.01 -8.92 -6.22
N ALA A 51 11.20 -9.57 -7.36
CA ALA A 51 10.16 -9.73 -8.35
C ALA A 51 9.03 -10.62 -7.79
N HIS A 52 7.79 -10.16 -7.93
CA HIS A 52 6.61 -10.92 -7.54
C HIS A 52 5.65 -10.98 -8.73
N THR A 53 5.45 -12.18 -9.28
CA THR A 53 4.51 -12.44 -10.38
C THR A 53 3.09 -12.67 -9.90
N ASN A 54 2.92 -13.09 -8.64
CA ASN A 54 1.63 -13.52 -8.09
C ASN A 54 0.98 -12.46 -7.19
N LYS A 55 1.49 -11.22 -7.20
CA LYS A 55 1.00 -10.10 -6.38
C LYS A 55 0.52 -8.98 -7.29
N GLN A 56 -0.61 -8.39 -6.95
CA GLN A 56 -1.11 -7.19 -7.64
C GLN A 56 -0.33 -5.96 -7.16
N ASN A 57 -0.10 -4.98 -8.03
CA ASN A 57 0.50 -3.72 -7.61
C ASN A 57 -0.43 -2.98 -6.63
N CYS A 58 0.16 -2.28 -5.67
CA CYS A 58 -0.56 -1.37 -4.80
C CYS A 58 -1.04 -0.16 -5.63
N PRO A 59 -2.36 0.10 -5.74
CA PRO A 59 -2.86 1.20 -6.55
C PRO A 59 -2.35 2.58 -6.11
N ALA A 60 -2.10 2.76 -4.81
CA ALA A 60 -1.50 3.98 -4.28
C ALA A 60 -0.03 4.13 -4.69
N CYS A 61 0.72 3.03 -4.81
CA CYS A 61 2.08 3.06 -5.34
C CYS A 61 2.09 3.35 -6.85
N ASP A 62 1.17 2.76 -7.62
CA ASP A 62 1.06 3.04 -9.06
C ASP A 62 0.69 4.51 -9.33
N ALA A 63 -0.28 5.04 -8.58
CA ALA A 63 -0.64 6.46 -8.65
C ALA A 63 0.53 7.37 -8.26
N ALA A 64 1.25 7.04 -7.19
CA ALA A 64 2.44 7.79 -6.78
C ALA A 64 3.54 7.73 -7.85
N ALA A 65 3.79 6.56 -8.45
CA ALA A 65 4.78 6.41 -9.52
C ALA A 65 4.42 7.28 -10.74
N PHE A 66 3.13 7.35 -11.10
CA PHE A 66 2.65 8.25 -12.15
C PHE A 66 2.87 9.73 -11.78
N LEU A 67 2.52 10.13 -10.56
CA LEU A 67 2.67 11.52 -10.10
C LEU A 67 4.13 11.97 -9.98
N TYR A 68 5.04 11.06 -9.63
CA TYR A 68 6.47 11.34 -9.48
C TYR A 68 7.30 10.96 -10.72
N GLU A 69 6.65 10.57 -11.83
CA GLU A 69 7.29 10.17 -13.08
C GLU A 69 8.35 9.05 -12.91
N VAL A 70 8.13 8.14 -11.95
CA VAL A 70 9.02 7.01 -11.68
C VAL A 70 8.66 5.86 -12.62
N THR A 71 9.49 5.62 -13.64
CA THR A 71 9.34 4.48 -14.55
C THR A 71 9.65 3.16 -13.83
N LEU A 72 8.76 2.17 -13.97
CA LEU A 72 8.82 0.85 -13.33
C LEU A 72 9.48 -0.24 -14.16
#